data_AF-A0A3Q8XF44-F1
#
_entry.id   AF-A0A3Q8XF44-F1
#
_cell.length_a   1.000
_cell.length_b   1.000
_cell.length_c   1.000
_cell.angle_alpha   90.00
_cell.angle_beta   90.00
_cell.angle_gamma   90.00
#
_symmetry.space_group_name_H-M   'P 1'
#
loop_
_entity.id
_entity.type
_entity.pdbx_description
1 polymer ?
#
loop_
_entity_poly.entity_id
_entity_poly.type
_entity_poly.pdbx_seq_one_letter_code
_entity_poly.pdbx_strand_id
1 'polypeptide(L)'
;MSEFQKVSNVLLESNGIYFIECPGCKTLHPFHVDPKHKVRWNFNGNLEKPTFSPSLMVNQGHSSQCHSFITDGKIKFLSDCHHNLAGQTVDLLPVEEF
;
A
#
# COMPACT_ATOMS: atom_id res chain seq x y z
N MET A 1 -17.57 -14.95 2.77
CA MET A 1 -16.37 -14.30 3.31
C MET A 1 -15.60 -13.82 2.11
N SER A 2 -15.24 -12.55 2.03
CA SER A 2 -14.55 -12.06 0.83
C SER A 2 -13.12 -12.55 0.89
N GLU A 3 -12.76 -13.38 -0.08
CA GLU A 3 -11.43 -13.96 -0.20
C GLU A 3 -10.46 -12.87 -0.69
N PHE A 4 -9.19 -12.98 -0.28
CA PHE A 4 -8.14 -12.18 -0.90
C PHE A 4 -7.81 -12.82 -2.25
N GLN A 5 -7.84 -12.03 -3.31
CA GLN A 5 -7.41 -12.46 -4.63
C GLN A 5 -6.07 -11.81 -4.95
N LYS A 6 -5.07 -12.61 -5.33
CA LYS A 6 -3.84 -12.09 -5.95
C LYS A 6 -4.15 -11.63 -7.37
N VAL A 7 -4.03 -10.33 -7.62
CA VAL A 7 -4.36 -9.71 -8.91
C VAL A 7 -3.13 -9.27 -9.71
N SER A 8 -1.97 -9.25 -9.07
CA SER A 8 -0.66 -9.12 -9.72
C SER A 8 0.44 -9.67 -8.84
N ASN A 9 1.69 -9.53 -9.27
CA ASN A 9 2.83 -9.88 -8.42
C ASN A 9 2.88 -9.04 -7.15
N VAL A 10 2.38 -7.79 -7.14
CA VAL A 10 2.56 -6.83 -6.04
C VAL A 10 1.25 -6.38 -5.37
N LEU A 11 0.10 -6.91 -5.81
CA LEU A 11 -1.22 -6.53 -5.29
C LEU A 11 -2.09 -7.75 -4.97
N LEU A 12 -2.75 -7.65 -3.82
CA LEU A 12 -3.97 -8.39 -3.52
C LEU A 12 -5.17 -7.47 -3.64
N GLU A 13 -6.33 -8.05 -3.88
CA GLU A 13 -7.61 -7.36 -3.94
C GLU A 13 -8.63 -8.09 -3.05
N SER A 14 -9.46 -7.32 -2.35
CA SER A 14 -10.67 -7.84 -1.72
C SER A 14 -11.70 -6.73 -1.57
N ASN A 15 -12.89 -6.91 -2.16
CA ASN A 15 -14.04 -5.99 -2.03
C ASN A 15 -13.78 -4.52 -2.41
N GLY A 16 -13.00 -4.24 -3.45
CA GLY A 16 -12.63 -2.89 -3.87
C GLY A 16 -11.53 -2.26 -3.02
N ILE A 17 -10.78 -3.09 -2.29
CA ILE A 17 -9.60 -2.70 -1.52
C ILE A 17 -8.40 -3.42 -2.09
N TYR A 18 -7.38 -2.66 -2.46
CA TYR A 18 -6.10 -3.20 -2.87
C TYR A 18 -5.14 -3.24 -1.69
N PHE A 19 -4.28 -4.25 -1.63
CA PHE A 19 -3.29 -4.39 -0.59
C PHE A 19 -1.91 -4.58 -1.21
N ILE A 20 -0.95 -3.82 -0.69
CA ILE A 20 0.48 -4.07 -0.93
C ILE A 20 1.10 -4.68 0.33
N GLU A 21 2.13 -5.49 0.17
CA GLU A 21 3.02 -5.82 1.29
C GLU A 21 4.03 -4.68 1.49
N CYS A 22 4.06 -4.10 2.69
CA CYS A 22 4.97 -3.01 3.01
C CYS A 22 6.34 -3.57 3.45
N PRO A 23 7.45 -3.35 2.71
CA PRO A 23 8.78 -3.83 3.11
C PRO A 23 9.29 -3.26 4.44
N GLY A 24 8.78 -2.11 4.88
CA GLY A 24 9.14 -1.49 6.16
C GLY A 24 8.39 -2.10 7.35
N CYS A 25 7.06 -2.19 7.24
CA CYS A 25 6.19 -2.69 8.31
C CYS A 25 6.09 -4.22 8.34
N LYS A 26 6.37 -4.90 7.23
CA LYS A 26 6.19 -6.34 7.02
C LYS A 26 4.74 -6.81 7.23
N THR A 27 3.80 -5.96 6.80
CA THR A 27 2.35 -6.19 6.89
C THR A 27 1.66 -5.62 5.66
N LEU A 28 0.43 -6.06 5.41
CA LEU A 28 -0.40 -5.55 4.32
C LEU A 28 -0.90 -4.13 4.62
N HIS A 29 -0.81 -3.26 3.61
CA HIS A 29 -1.27 -1.87 3.65
C HIS A 29 -2.47 -1.69 2.70
N PRO A 30 -3.65 -1.29 3.19
CA PRO A 30 -4.86 -1.19 2.38
C PRO A 30 -4.98 0.14 1.61
N PHE A 31 -5.53 0.06 0.40
CA PHE A 31 -5.91 1.17 -0.46
C PHE A 31 -7.36 0.98 -0.92
N HIS A 32 -8.28 1.72 -0.31
CA HIS A 32 -9.67 1.73 -0.74
C HIS A 32 -9.81 2.53 -2.04
N VAL A 33 -10.39 1.94 -3.07
CA VAL A 33 -10.65 2.65 -4.35
C VAL A 33 -12.14 2.66 -4.73
N ASP A 34 -12.94 1.81 -4.09
CA ASP A 34 -14.39 1.76 -4.31
C ASP A 34 -15.08 3.01 -3.72
N PRO A 35 -16.01 3.65 -4.48
CA PRO A 35 -16.77 4.82 -4.02
C PRO A 35 -17.53 4.64 -2.70
N LYS A 36 -17.82 3.40 -2.28
CA LYS A 36 -18.50 3.12 -1.00
C LYS A 36 -17.67 3.52 0.22
N HIS A 37 -16.35 3.68 0.08
CA HIS A 37 -15.47 4.05 1.19
C HIS A 37 -15.29 5.58 1.30
N LYS A 38 -15.34 6.09 2.54
CA LYS A 38 -15.16 7.52 2.82
C LYS A 38 -13.75 8.03 2.52
N VAL A 39 -12.74 7.31 3.03
CA VAL A 39 -11.33 7.56 2.73
C VAL A 39 -10.95 6.67 1.56
N ARG A 40 -10.48 7.28 0.47
CA ARG A 40 -10.22 6.60 -0.80
C ARG A 40 -9.00 7.19 -1.49
N TRP A 41 -8.36 6.34 -2.27
CA TRP A 41 -7.26 6.70 -3.14
C TRP A 41 -7.73 6.68 -4.59
N ASN A 42 -7.22 7.61 -5.38
CA ASN A 42 -7.24 7.47 -6.82
C ASN A 42 -6.21 6.41 -7.18
N PHE A 43 -6.64 5.45 -8.01
CA PHE A 43 -5.79 4.40 -8.54
C PHE A 43 -5.68 4.55 -10.06
N ASN A 44 -4.46 4.44 -10.59
CA ASN A 44 -4.21 4.51 -12.03
C ASN A 44 -4.68 3.27 -12.81
N GLY A 45 -5.17 2.22 -12.13
CA GLY A 45 -5.63 0.97 -12.74
C GLY A 45 -4.51 0.02 -13.18
N ASN A 46 -3.23 0.37 -12.98
CA ASN A 46 -2.12 -0.48 -13.36
C ASN A 46 -1.79 -1.46 -12.23
N LEU A 47 -2.03 -2.75 -12.47
CA LEU A 47 -1.83 -3.79 -11.46
C LEU A 47 -0.35 -4.15 -11.23
N GLU A 48 0.50 -3.98 -12.23
CA GLU A 48 1.94 -4.31 -12.14
C GLU A 48 2.78 -3.14 -11.62
N LYS A 49 2.40 -1.92 -12.01
CA LYS A 49 3.05 -0.67 -11.59
C LYS A 49 2.03 0.30 -11.00
N PRO A 50 1.43 -0.04 -9.84
CA PRO A 50 0.38 0.76 -9.26
C PRO A 50 0.86 2.15 -8.87
N THR A 51 -0.05 3.10 -8.99
CA THR A 51 0.07 4.43 -8.39
C THR A 51 -1.22 4.72 -7.65
N PHE A 52 -1.08 5.01 -6.36
CA PHE A 52 -2.18 5.44 -5.50
C PHE A 52 -1.92 6.87 -5.03
N SER A 53 -2.96 7.71 -5.06
CA SER A 53 -2.87 9.09 -4.56
C SER A 53 -4.09 9.45 -3.71
N PRO A 54 -3.92 10.18 -2.59
CA PRO A 54 -2.69 10.78 -2.06
C PRO A 54 -1.76 9.75 -1.35
N SER A 55 -0.85 10.19 -0.47
CA SER A 55 -0.05 9.27 0.37
C SER A 55 -0.94 8.40 1.27
N LEU A 56 -0.37 7.30 1.75
CA LEU A 56 -0.95 6.45 2.78
C LEU A 56 -0.28 6.75 4.13
N MET A 57 -1.10 7.04 5.13
CA MET A 57 -0.69 7.18 6.53
C MET A 57 -1.23 5.98 7.32
N VAL A 58 -0.34 5.26 7.99
CA VAL A 58 -0.64 4.11 8.86
C VAL A 58 -0.15 4.42 10.26
N ASN A 59 -1.01 4.20 11.26
CA ASN A 59 -0.70 4.36 12.68
C ASN A 59 -0.11 5.73 13.06
N GLN A 60 -0.74 6.83 12.61
CA GLN A 60 -0.26 8.18 12.90
C GLN A 60 -0.06 8.41 14.41
N GLY A 61 1.11 8.90 14.80
CA GLY A 61 1.50 9.16 16.18
C GLY A 61 2.00 7.94 16.97
N HIS A 62 1.97 6.74 16.40
CA HIS A 62 2.45 5.52 17.06
C HIS A 62 3.92 5.21 16.72
N SER A 63 4.54 4.34 17.52
CA SER A 63 5.90 3.83 17.24
C SER A 63 6.01 3.03 15.94
N SER A 64 4.88 2.56 15.40
CA SER A 64 4.78 1.86 14.11
C SER A 64 4.27 2.75 12.97
N GLN A 65 4.34 4.08 13.12
CA GLN A 65 3.91 5.01 12.07
C GLN A 65 4.64 4.71 10.75
N CYS A 66 3.87 4.59 9.68
CA CYS A 66 4.37 4.52 8.32
C CYS A 66 3.61 5.50 7.44
N HIS A 67 4.35 6.33 6.71
CA HIS A 67 3.81 7.31 5.79
C HIS A 67 4.51 7.16 4.44
N SER A 68 3.75 6.83 3.40
CA SER A 68 4.34 6.51 2.10
C SER A 68 3.51 6.96 0.90
N PHE A 69 4.19 7.14 -0.23
CA PHE A 69 3.57 7.24 -1.56
C PHE A 69 3.82 5.97 -2.35
N ILE A 70 2.83 5.53 -3.12
CA ILE A 70 2.99 4.44 -4.09
C ILE A 70 2.91 5.04 -5.49
N THR A 71 3.97 4.90 -6.27
CA THR A 71 4.06 5.47 -7.62
C THR A 71 4.90 4.58 -8.51
N ASP A 72 4.37 4.24 -9.69
CA ASP A 72 5.01 3.40 -10.70
C ASP A 72 5.60 2.08 -10.14
N GLY A 73 4.87 1.42 -9.24
CA GLY A 73 5.29 0.14 -8.64
C GLY A 73 6.38 0.27 -7.57
N LYS A 74 6.67 1.48 -7.10
CA LYS A 74 7.61 1.76 -6.01
C LYS A 74 6.90 2.34 -4.80
N ILE A 75 7.45 2.06 -3.61
CA ILE A 75 7.04 2.67 -2.36
C ILE A 75 8.10 3.67 -1.91
N LYS A 76 7.69 4.94 -1.80
CA LYS A 76 8.50 6.04 -1.25
C LYS A 76 8.05 6.31 0.17
N PHE A 77 8.89 5.97 1.14
CA PHE A 77 8.67 6.29 2.54
C PHE A 77 9.07 7.73 2.83
N LEU A 78 8.24 8.43 3.60
CA LEU A 78 8.53 9.79 4.06
C LEU A 78 9.38 9.77 5.33
N SER A 79 9.93 10.93 5.69
CA SER A 79 10.87 11.07 6.82
C SER A 79 10.22 10.87 8.19
N ASP A 80 8.89 10.93 8.26
CA ASP A 80 8.09 10.68 9.46
C ASP A 80 7.71 9.19 9.64
N CYS A 81 8.22 8.27 8.82
CA CYS A 81 8.17 6.85 9.13
C CYS A 81 9.02 6.52 10.38
N HIS A 82 8.55 5.59 11.21
CA HIS A 82 9.27 5.14 12.41
C HIS A 82 9.95 3.77 12.24
N HIS A 83 9.97 3.21 11.03
CA HIS A 83 10.73 2.01 10.67
C HIS A 83 12.03 2.37 9.92
N ASN A 84 12.93 1.40 9.79
CA ASN A 84 14.29 1.56 9.25
C ASN A 84 14.36 2.09 7.80
N LEU A 85 13.29 1.94 7.01
CA LEU A 85 13.21 2.44 5.63
C LEU A 85 12.73 3.90 5.51
N ALA A 86 12.61 4.66 6.60
CA ALA A 86 12.22 6.07 6.56
C ALA A 86 13.08 6.88 5.57
N GLY A 87 12.42 7.71 4.76
CA GLY A 87 13.09 8.53 3.72
C GLY A 87 13.61 7.76 2.50
N GLN A 88 13.43 6.44 2.42
CA GLN A 88 13.92 5.62 1.30
C GLN A 88 12.82 5.37 0.27
N THR A 89 13.23 5.09 -0.96
CA THR A 89 12.34 4.57 -2.01
C THR A 89 12.83 3.20 -2.43
N VAL A 90 11.94 2.21 -2.40
CA VAL A 90 12.24 0.83 -2.79
C VAL A 90 11.14 0.30 -3.71
N ASP A 91 11.42 -0.81 -4.39
CA ASP A 91 10.40 -1.51 -5.16
C ASP A 91 9.34 -2.13 -4.24
N LEU A 92 8.11 -2.25 -4.74
CA LEU A 92 7.09 -3.04 -4.07
C LEU A 92 7.51 -4.52 -4.02
N LEU A 93 7.21 -5.17 -2.90
CA LEU A 93 7.49 -6.58 -2.73
C LEU A 93 6.47 -7.43 -3.50
N PRO A 94 6.88 -8.63 -3.97
CA PRO A 94 5.93 -9.64 -4.35
C PRO A 94 5.02 -9.99 -3.17
N VAL A 95 3.70 -10.06 -3.41
CA VAL A 95 2.76 -10.53 -2.39
C VAL A 95 2.75 -12.06 -2.38
N GLU A 96 2.81 -12.63 -1.17
CA GLU A 96 2.59 -14.06 -0.95
C GLU A 96 1.12 -14.43 -1.21
N GLU A 97 0.88 -15.67 -1.63
CA GLU A 97 -0.47 -16.22 -1.77
C GLU A 97 -0.98 -16.65 -0.39
N PHE A 98 -2.25 -16.33 -0.08
CA PHE A 98 -2.90 -16.61 1.19
C PHE A 98 -3.91 -17.75 1.07
#